data_AF-A0A2D6F106-F1
#
_entry.id   AF-A0A2D6F106-F1
#
_cell.length_a   1.000
_cell.length_b   1.000
_cell.length_c   1.000
_cell.angle_alpha   90.00
_cell.angle_beta   90.00
_cell.angle_gamma   90.00
#
_symmetry.space_group_name_H-M   'P 1'
#
loop_
_entity.id
_entity.type
_entity.pdbx_description
1 polymer ?
#
loop_
_entity_poly.entity_id
_entity_poly.type
_entity_poly.pdbx_seq_one_letter_code
_entity_poly.pdbx_strand_id
1 'polypeptide(L)'
;MANLGGRPTTYNESYIAKALEYLETYKELGHTVPSVVGYCWFAGVAKSTVYDWCKKEENKGFSDTISAINEMQELDLINDSLTGKVNHQISKLLLAGHGYTDKVEQDIKSSDGSMTPRTMSDFYAEAKKD
;
A
#
# COMPACT_ATOMS: atom_id res chain seq x y z
N MET A 1 25.15 20.03 -6.30
CA MET A 1 25.29 20.97 -5.18
C MET A 1 24.09 20.80 -4.26
N ALA A 2 24.30 20.54 -2.97
CA ALA A 2 23.23 20.37 -1.98
C ALA A 2 22.62 21.73 -1.64
N ASN A 3 21.29 21.85 -1.68
CA ASN A 3 20.59 23.06 -1.26
C ASN A 3 20.74 23.24 0.26
N LEU A 4 21.41 24.31 0.68
CA LEU A 4 21.86 24.63 2.05
C LEU A 4 20.72 24.95 3.06
N GLY A 5 19.51 24.44 2.89
CA GLY A 5 18.40 24.67 3.82
C GLY A 5 17.20 23.73 3.75
N GLY A 6 17.23 22.67 2.92
CA GLY A 6 16.09 21.77 2.74
C GLY A 6 16.49 20.37 2.30
N ARG A 7 15.53 19.43 2.34
CA ARG A 7 15.76 18.06 1.83
C ARG A 7 16.20 18.15 0.35
N PRO A 8 17.21 17.38 -0.09
CA PRO A 8 17.71 17.44 -1.46
C PRO A 8 16.61 17.15 -2.49
N THR A 9 16.64 17.87 -3.61
CA THR A 9 15.69 17.74 -4.72
C THR A 9 16.33 17.27 -6.03
N THR A 10 17.65 17.35 -6.14
CA THR A 10 18.42 16.88 -7.30
C THR A 10 18.79 15.41 -7.14
N TYR A 11 18.47 14.61 -8.16
CA TYR A 11 18.84 13.19 -8.22
C TYR A 11 20.35 13.01 -8.43
N ASN A 12 20.89 11.93 -7.87
CA ASN A 12 22.21 11.39 -8.18
C ASN A 12 22.21 9.88 -7.92
N GLU A 13 23.13 9.14 -8.53
CA GLU A 13 23.17 7.67 -8.47
C GLU A 13 23.44 7.10 -7.06
N SER A 14 24.01 7.89 -6.13
CA SER A 14 24.22 7.41 -4.75
C SER A 14 22.91 7.08 -4.03
N TYR A 15 21.77 7.59 -4.50
CA TYR A 15 20.46 7.25 -3.96
C TYR A 15 20.04 5.79 -4.22
N ILE A 16 20.58 5.16 -5.27
CA ILE A 16 20.43 3.72 -5.50
C ILE A 16 21.19 2.95 -4.42
N ALA A 17 22.46 3.29 -4.20
CA ALA A 17 23.27 2.65 -3.16
C ALA A 17 22.62 2.77 -1.76
N LYS A 18 22.09 3.96 -1.42
CA LYS A 18 21.34 4.17 -0.18
C LYS A 18 20.05 3.34 -0.08
N ALA A 19 19.38 3.08 -1.21
CA ALA A 19 18.16 2.27 -1.21
C ALA A 19 18.49 0.80 -0.97
N LEU A 20 19.58 0.30 -1.56
CA LEU A 20 20.11 -1.04 -1.30
C LEU A 20 20.59 -1.19 0.16
N GLU A 21 21.34 -0.21 0.67
CA GLU A 21 21.77 -0.18 2.07
C GLU A 21 20.57 -0.19 3.02
N TYR A 22 19.53 0.58 2.72
CA TYR A 22 18.30 0.58 3.51
C TYR A 22 17.60 -0.80 3.52
N LEU A 23 17.57 -1.49 2.38
CA LEU A 23 17.00 -2.85 2.28
C LEU A 23 17.74 -3.86 3.16
N GLU A 24 19.04 -3.68 3.38
CA GLU A 24 19.84 -4.55 4.25
C GLU A 24 19.71 -4.17 5.73
N THR A 25 19.51 -2.89 6.03
CA THR A 25 19.64 -2.34 7.39
C THR A 25 18.33 -1.94 8.06
N TYR A 26 17.19 -1.91 7.38
CA TYR A 26 15.93 -1.38 7.93
C TYR A 26 15.52 -2.02 9.27
N LYS A 27 15.81 -3.31 9.48
CA LYS A 27 15.53 -3.98 10.76
C LYS A 27 16.39 -3.42 11.91
N GLU A 28 17.65 -3.11 11.63
CA GLU A 28 18.58 -2.49 12.58
C GLU A 28 18.17 -1.04 12.90
N LEU A 29 17.55 -0.36 11.94
CA LEU A 29 16.92 0.95 12.11
C LEU A 29 15.61 0.89 12.93
N GLY A 30 15.20 -0.30 13.38
CA GLY A 30 13.99 -0.52 14.17
C GLY A 30 12.71 -0.53 13.35
N HIS A 31 12.80 -0.60 12.02
CA HIS A 31 11.62 -0.75 11.17
C HIS A 31 11.24 -2.22 11.08
N THR A 32 9.98 -2.53 11.41
CA THR A 32 9.47 -3.91 11.33
C THR A 32 9.40 -4.41 9.90
N VAL A 33 9.01 -3.54 8.97
CA VAL A 33 8.94 -3.81 7.53
C VAL A 33 9.57 -2.64 6.78
N PRO A 34 10.20 -2.86 5.61
CA PRO A 34 10.73 -1.77 4.82
C PRO A 34 9.57 -0.94 4.24
N SER A 35 9.84 0.32 3.90
CA SER A 35 8.86 1.20 3.27
C SER A 35 9.56 2.36 2.58
N VAL A 36 8.91 2.93 1.57
CA VAL A 36 9.43 4.13 0.89
C VAL A 36 9.61 5.29 1.87
N VAL A 37 8.72 5.41 2.88
CA VAL A 37 8.83 6.45 3.93
C VAL A 37 10.07 6.22 4.79
N GLY A 38 10.34 4.98 5.20
CA GLY A 38 11.54 4.64 5.98
C GLY A 38 12.82 4.93 5.19
N TYR A 39 12.84 4.57 3.90
CA TYR A 39 13.94 4.96 3.00
C TYR A 39 14.10 6.48 2.90
N CYS A 40 13.01 7.23 2.74
CA CYS A 40 13.06 8.69 2.66
C CYS A 40 13.66 9.32 3.93
N TRP A 41 13.36 8.75 5.09
CA TRP A 41 13.97 9.15 6.36
C TRP A 41 15.45 8.84 6.40
N PHE A 42 15.83 7.61 6.03
CA PHE A 42 17.22 7.16 5.97
C PHE A 42 18.07 8.00 4.99
N ALA A 43 17.58 8.19 3.77
CA ALA A 43 18.29 8.91 2.72
C ALA A 43 18.24 10.44 2.86
N GLY A 44 17.38 10.96 3.74
CA GLY A 44 17.19 12.40 3.96
C GLY A 44 16.44 13.12 2.84
N VAL A 45 15.60 12.43 2.07
CA VAL A 45 14.92 12.96 0.87
C VAL A 45 13.41 13.01 1.11
N ALA A 46 12.71 13.98 0.50
CA ALA A 46 11.26 14.05 0.58
C ALA A 46 10.60 12.93 -0.24
N LYS A 47 9.49 12.37 0.26
CA LYS A 47 8.75 11.32 -0.44
C LYS A 47 8.26 11.74 -1.82
N SER A 48 7.78 12.97 -1.96
CA SER A 48 7.38 13.54 -3.25
C SER A 48 8.53 13.53 -4.25
N THR A 49 9.71 13.97 -3.82
CA THR A 49 10.93 13.99 -4.64
C THR A 49 11.34 12.59 -5.11
N VAL A 50 11.28 11.58 -4.23
CA VAL A 50 11.57 10.19 -4.61
C VAL A 50 10.64 9.73 -5.73
N TYR A 51 9.33 9.96 -5.59
CA TYR A 51 8.37 9.58 -6.65
C TYR A 51 8.55 10.38 -7.93
N ASP A 52 8.91 11.66 -7.85
CA ASP A 52 9.20 12.47 -9.03
C ASP A 52 10.46 11.99 -9.77
N TRP A 53 11.44 11.44 -9.06
CA TRP A 53 12.59 10.78 -9.68
C TRP A 53 12.21 9.45 -10.33
N CYS A 54 11.35 8.65 -9.71
CA CYS A 54 10.87 7.38 -10.28
C CYS A 54 10.10 7.56 -11.60
N LYS A 55 9.43 8.69 -11.80
CA LYS A 55 8.68 8.98 -13.06
C LYS A 55 9.59 9.25 -14.26
N LYS A 56 10.88 9.47 -14.05
CA LYS A 56 11.81 9.79 -15.14
C LYS A 56 12.42 8.52 -15.71
N GLU A 57 12.29 8.32 -17.02
CA GLU A 57 12.84 7.16 -17.73
C GLU A 57 14.35 7.01 -17.55
N GLU A 58 15.09 8.13 -17.48
CA GLU A 58 16.54 8.14 -17.21
C GLU A 58 16.92 7.53 -15.86
N ASN A 59 15.98 7.44 -14.92
CA ASN A 59 16.17 6.93 -13.57
C ASN A 59 15.51 5.57 -13.36
N LYS A 60 15.29 4.78 -14.43
CA LYS A 60 14.61 3.48 -14.33
C LYS A 60 15.24 2.56 -13.28
N GLY A 61 16.57 2.50 -13.20
CA GLY A 61 17.26 1.69 -12.18
C GLY A 61 16.94 2.12 -10.74
N PHE A 62 16.75 3.42 -10.50
CA PHE A 62 16.28 3.91 -9.21
C PHE A 62 14.82 3.53 -8.96
N SER A 63 13.96 3.68 -9.97
CA SER A 63 12.56 3.25 -9.88
C SER A 63 12.45 1.76 -9.53
N ASP A 64 13.21 0.90 -10.21
CA ASP A 64 13.25 -0.54 -9.95
C ASP A 64 13.72 -0.83 -8.50
N THR A 65 14.67 -0.06 -7.97
CA THR A 65 15.13 -0.21 -6.59
C THR A 65 14.08 0.23 -5.56
N ILE A 66 13.31 1.29 -5.85
CA ILE A 66 12.19 1.70 -5.00
C ILE A 66 11.05 0.68 -5.05
N SER A 67 10.82 0.03 -6.20
CA SER A 67 9.90 -1.11 -6.30
C SER A 67 10.36 -2.28 -5.43
N ALA A 68 11.65 -2.61 -5.41
CA ALA A 68 12.21 -3.66 -4.57
C ALA A 68 11.94 -3.44 -3.06
N ILE A 69 11.87 -2.17 -2.60
CA ILE A 69 11.46 -1.83 -1.23
C ILE A 69 10.02 -2.26 -0.95
N ASN A 70 9.11 -2.07 -1.90
CA ASN A 70 7.72 -2.50 -1.76
C ASN A 70 7.58 -4.02 -1.86
N GLU A 71 8.33 -4.67 -2.75
CA GLU A 71 8.36 -6.13 -2.88
C GLU A 71 8.88 -6.81 -1.61
N MET A 72 9.95 -6.26 -1.01
CA MET A 72 10.46 -6.75 0.26
C MET A 72 9.46 -6.52 1.40
N GLN A 73 8.73 -5.39 1.37
CA GLN A 73 7.66 -5.12 2.34
C GLN A 73 6.56 -6.18 2.23
N GLU A 74 6.12 -6.49 1.01
CA GLU A 74 5.11 -7.53 0.75
C GLU A 74 5.57 -8.89 1.29
N LEU A 75 6.81 -9.29 0.97
CA LEU A 75 7.40 -10.57 1.40
C LEU A 75 7.46 -10.67 2.93
N ASP A 76 7.94 -9.62 3.60
CA ASP A 76 8.00 -9.57 5.07
C ASP A 76 6.60 -9.66 5.67
N LEU A 77 5.63 -8.89 5.15
CA LEU A 77 4.26 -8.89 5.66
C LEU A 77 3.62 -10.27 5.56
N ILE A 78 3.81 -10.99 4.45
CA ILE A 78 3.32 -12.36 4.30
C ILE A 78 3.95 -13.26 5.36
N ASN A 79 5.28 -13.29 5.45
CA ASN A 79 5.98 -14.20 6.36
C ASN A 79 5.73 -13.89 7.84
N ASP A 80 5.81 -12.63 8.23
CA ASP A 80 5.69 -12.22 9.62
C ASP A 80 4.24 -12.23 10.10
N SER A 81 3.26 -11.99 9.22
CA SER A 81 1.84 -12.11 9.59
C SER A 81 1.43 -13.57 9.78
N LEU A 82 2.04 -14.52 9.08
CA LEU A 82 1.81 -15.96 9.30
C LEU A 82 2.44 -16.47 10.61
N THR A 83 3.51 -15.84 11.07
CA THR A 83 4.21 -16.20 12.32
C THR A 83 3.76 -15.39 13.53
N GLY A 84 2.83 -14.45 13.35
CA GLY A 84 2.29 -13.62 14.44
C GLY A 84 3.25 -12.55 14.96
N LYS A 85 4.33 -12.23 14.24
CA LYS A 85 5.27 -11.17 14.64
C LYS A 85 4.73 -9.77 14.38
N VAL A 86 3.79 -9.64 13.45
CA VAL A 86 3.13 -8.37 13.11
C VAL A 86 1.63 -8.46 13.38
N ASN A 87 1.01 -7.32 13.62
CA ASN A 87 -0.43 -7.25 13.79
C ASN A 87 -1.15 -7.62 12.47
N HIS A 88 -1.99 -8.65 12.50
CA HIS A 88 -2.68 -9.15 11.30
C HIS A 88 -3.60 -8.12 10.63
N GLN A 89 -4.26 -7.25 11.41
CA GLN A 89 -5.17 -6.23 10.86
C GLN A 89 -4.39 -5.14 10.09
N ILE A 90 -3.25 -4.70 10.64
CA ILE A 90 -2.36 -3.75 9.97
C ILE A 90 -1.70 -4.40 8.75
N SER A 91 -1.29 -5.66 8.88
CA SER A 91 -0.67 -6.40 7.76
C SER A 91 -1.63 -6.53 6.59
N LYS A 92 -2.89 -6.86 6.85
CA LYS A 92 -3.95 -6.92 5.85
C LYS A 92 -4.17 -5.56 5.16
N LEU A 93 -4.19 -4.47 5.94
CA LEU A 93 -4.32 -3.11 5.37
C LEU A 93 -3.14 -2.78 4.44
N LEU A 94 -1.91 -3.15 4.82
CA LEU A 94 -0.73 -2.92 3.99
C LEU A 94 -0.72 -3.81 2.74
N LEU A 95 -1.09 -5.10 2.87
CA LEU A 95 -1.23 -6.03 1.75
C LEU A 95 -2.30 -5.57 0.75
N ALA A 96 -3.35 -4.88 1.19
CA ALA A 96 -4.29 -4.26 0.26
C ALA A 96 -3.63 -3.22 -0.68
N GLY A 97 -2.59 -2.53 -0.21
CA GLY A 97 -1.75 -1.65 -1.04
C GLY A 97 -0.93 -2.39 -2.09
N HIS A 98 -0.66 -3.69 -1.88
CA HIS A 98 0.03 -4.60 -2.82
C HIS A 98 -0.95 -5.38 -3.71
N GLY A 99 -2.25 -5.05 -3.68
CA GLY A 99 -3.26 -5.66 -4.55
C GLY A 99 -3.99 -6.86 -3.98
N TYR A 100 -3.71 -7.25 -2.73
CA TYR A 100 -4.49 -8.29 -2.07
C TYR A 100 -5.87 -7.76 -1.70
N THR A 101 -6.90 -8.56 -1.94
CA THR A 101 -8.27 -8.20 -1.58
C THR A 101 -8.97 -9.36 -0.93
N ASP A 102 -9.82 -9.04 0.04
CA ASP A 102 -10.73 -10.02 0.60
C ASP A 102 -11.93 -10.15 -0.33
N LYS A 103 -12.20 -11.38 -0.76
CA LYS A 103 -13.44 -11.70 -1.45
C LYS A 103 -14.49 -12.10 -0.42
N VAL A 104 -15.59 -11.36 -0.38
CA VAL A 104 -16.77 -11.71 0.44
C VAL A 104 -17.90 -12.08 -0.52
N GLU A 105 -18.36 -13.33 -0.45
CA GLU A 105 -19.58 -13.78 -1.11
C GLU A 105 -20.67 -13.93 -0.05
N GLN A 106 -21.74 -13.15 -0.19
CA GLN A 106 -22.86 -13.16 0.75
C GLN A 106 -24.13 -13.58 0.03
N ASP A 107 -24.72 -14.70 0.45
CA ASP A 107 -26.05 -15.13 0.01
C ASP A 107 -27.10 -14.44 0.90
N ILE A 108 -27.78 -13.44 0.33
CA ILE A 108 -28.80 -12.69 1.06
C ILE A 108 -30.12 -13.44 0.95
N LYS A 109 -30.41 -14.29 1.94
CA LYS A 109 -31.69 -14.97 2.11
C LYS A 109 -32.44 -14.33 3.27
N SER A 110 -33.70 -13.96 3.05
CA SER A 110 -34.60 -13.64 4.15
C SER A 110 -35.61 -14.75 4.37
N SER A 111 -35.72 -15.23 5.61
CA SER A 111 -36.75 -16.18 6.02
C SER A 111 -38.13 -15.54 6.17
N ASP A 112 -38.21 -14.22 6.34
CA ASP A 112 -39.46 -13.48 6.52
C ASP A 112 -40.03 -12.91 5.21
N GLY A 113 -39.37 -13.16 4.07
CA GLY A 113 -39.80 -12.69 2.75
C GLY A 113 -39.62 -11.19 2.51
N SER A 114 -39.06 -10.41 3.44
CA SER A 114 -38.85 -8.96 3.29
C SER A 114 -37.91 -8.57 2.14
N MET A 115 -37.05 -9.51 1.72
CA MET A 115 -36.10 -9.35 0.61
C MET A 115 -36.61 -9.95 -0.71
N THR A 116 -37.90 -10.29 -0.81
CA THR A 116 -38.51 -10.73 -2.08
C THR A 116 -38.54 -9.57 -3.08
N PRO A 117 -38.13 -9.79 -4.35
CA PRO A 117 -38.20 -8.75 -5.38
C PRO A 117 -39.65 -8.27 -5.56
N ARG A 118 -39.91 -6.99 -5.30
CA ARG A 118 -41.22 -6.39 -5.54
C ARG A 118 -41.37 -6.07 -7.02
N THR A 119 -42.58 -6.27 -7.53
CA THR A 119 -42.97 -5.97 -8.90
C THR A 119 -43.67 -4.62 -8.99
N MET A 120 -43.74 -4.04 -10.20
CA MET A 120 -44.51 -2.81 -10.41
C MET A 120 -45.99 -2.97 -10.06
N SER A 121 -46.54 -4.16 -10.22
CA SER A 121 -47.91 -4.49 -9.78
C SER A 121 -48.09 -4.30 -8.28
N ASP A 122 -47.10 -4.67 -7.46
CA ASP A 122 -47.17 -4.54 -6.00
C ASP A 122 -47.24 -3.05 -5.60
N PHE A 123 -46.48 -2.19 -6.28
CA PHE A 123 -46.49 -0.75 -6.06
C PHE A 123 -47.83 -0.11 -6.40
N TYR A 124 -48.43 -0.47 -7.55
CA TYR A 124 -49.74 0.06 -7.95
C TYR A 124 -50.91 -0.45 -7.10
N ALA A 125 -50.77 -1.63 -6.48
CA ALA A 125 -51.77 -2.18 -5.57
C ALA A 125 -51.81 -1.43 -4.23
N GLU A 126 -50.67 -0.95 -3.74
CA GLU A 126 -50.56 -0.12 -2.53
C GLU A 126 -51.10 1.30 -2.78
N ALA A 127 -50.74 1.93 -3.91
CA ALA A 127 -51.17 3.29 -4.25
C ALA A 127 -52.69 3.46 -4.49
N LYS A 128 -53.44 2.36 -4.61
CA LYS A 128 -54.91 2.35 -4.74
C LYS A 128 -55.65 2.11 -3.41
N LYS A 129 -54.93 1.90 -2.30
CA LYS A 129 -55.51 1.69 -0.97
C LYS A 129 -55.71 2.99 -0.18
N ASP A 130 -55.19 4.11 -0.66
CA ASP A 130 -55.41 5.47 -0.15
C ASP A 130 -56.41 6.24 -1.03
#